data_AF-A0A395IVN5-F1
#
_entry.id   AF-A0A395IVN5-F1
#
_cell.length_a   1.000
_cell.length_b   1.000
_cell.length_c   1.000
_cell.angle_alpha   90.00
_cell.angle_beta   90.00
_cell.angle_gamma   90.00
#
_symmetry.space_group_name_H-M   'P 1'
#
loop_
_entity.id
_entity.type
_entity.pdbx_description
1 polymer ?
#
loop_
_entity_poly.entity_id
_entity_poly.type
_entity_poly.pdbx_seq_one_letter_code
_entity_poly.pdbx_strand_id
1 'polypeptide(L)'
;MTLKGIAAGHRMLFETIMAAAIKAPRYFIEAGHKCPTNPHDGLMQYAHHTKLQSFDYFCTMPNNVIGDFNTFMEIRWERENIGSIGFPVTERDQQHVLDEIEELHPTIERVGYNFFTLQPIKNARVYFYHHILHDWSDYKCLEILQT
;
A
#
# COMPACT_ATOMS: atom_id res chain seq x y z
N MET A 1 1.51 -12.95 -13.51
CA MET A 1 2.27 -12.79 -12.25
C MET A 1 3.70 -13.25 -12.48
N THR A 2 4.72 -12.40 -12.27
CA THR A 2 6.13 -12.77 -12.51
C THR A 2 6.68 -13.57 -11.32
N LEU A 3 7.61 -14.50 -11.56
CA LEU A 3 8.25 -15.28 -10.49
C LEU A 3 8.93 -14.37 -9.45
N LYS A 4 9.52 -13.25 -9.91
CA LYS A 4 10.12 -12.21 -9.06
C LYS A 4 9.09 -11.61 -8.08
N GLY A 5 7.92 -11.21 -8.58
CA GLY A 5 6.85 -10.64 -7.75
C GLY A 5 6.31 -11.65 -6.73
N ILE A 6 6.12 -12.91 -7.13
CA ILE A 6 5.69 -13.99 -6.20
C ILE A 6 6.71 -14.16 -5.08
N ALA A 7 8.00 -14.24 -5.41
CA ALA A 7 9.06 -14.45 -4.44
C ALA A 7 9.18 -13.27 -3.47
N ALA A 8 9.07 -12.03 -3.97
CA ALA A 8 9.05 -10.82 -3.15
C ALA A 8 7.87 -10.82 -2.16
N GLY A 9 6.67 -11.17 -2.64
CA GLY A 9 5.49 -11.32 -1.79
C GLY A 9 5.69 -12.33 -0.67
N HIS A 10 6.27 -13.50 -0.96
CA HIS A 10 6.54 -14.50 0.07
C HIS A 10 7.52 -14.01 1.14
N ARG A 11 8.61 -13.35 0.75
CA ARG A 11 9.58 -12.79 1.71
C ARG A 11 8.93 -11.73 2.60
N MET A 12 8.25 -10.76 1.99
CA MET A 12 7.57 -9.70 2.71
C MET A 12 6.51 -10.25 3.68
N LEU A 13 5.64 -11.16 3.21
CA LEU A 13 4.59 -11.77 4.05
C LEU A 13 5.19 -12.58 5.20
N PHE A 14 6.31 -13.25 4.97
CA PHE A 14 6.99 -14.03 6.01
C PHE A 14 7.55 -13.13 7.12
N GLU A 15 8.27 -12.06 6.75
CA GLU A 15 8.87 -11.14 7.72
C GLU A 15 7.81 -10.34 8.49
N THR A 16 6.69 -9.98 7.84
CA THR A 16 5.68 -9.09 8.41
C THR A 16 4.51 -9.85 9.03
N ILE A 17 3.75 -10.57 8.21
CA ILE A 17 2.44 -11.13 8.56
C ILE A 17 2.57 -12.42 9.36
N MET A 18 3.54 -13.29 9.07
CA MET A 18 3.64 -14.58 9.79
C MET A 18 3.93 -14.38 11.27
N ALA A 19 4.82 -13.44 11.63
CA ALA A 19 5.09 -13.07 13.02
C ALA A 19 3.82 -12.56 13.74
N ALA A 20 3.01 -11.78 13.04
CA ALA A 20 1.74 -11.28 13.55
C ALA A 20 0.69 -12.38 13.71
N ALA A 21 0.58 -13.29 12.73
CA ALA A 21 -0.37 -14.40 12.75
C ALA A 21 -0.13 -15.35 13.94
N ILE A 22 1.14 -15.64 14.27
CA ILE A 22 1.50 -16.48 15.42
C ILE A 22 1.04 -15.84 16.74
N LYS A 23 1.11 -14.51 16.84
CA LYS A 23 0.73 -13.76 18.05
C LYS A 23 -0.75 -13.40 18.11
N ALA A 24 -1.48 -13.57 17.00
CA ALA A 24 -2.89 -13.18 16.87
C ALA A 24 -3.81 -13.78 17.94
N PRO A 25 -3.76 -15.09 18.26
CA PRO A 25 -4.66 -15.66 19.27
C PRO A 25 -4.48 -14.99 20.64
N ARG A 26 -3.23 -14.78 21.05
CA ARG A 26 -2.90 -14.14 22.33
C ARG A 26 -3.30 -12.68 22.36
N TYR A 27 -3.00 -11.94 21.29
CA TYR A 27 -3.42 -10.54 21.14
C TYR A 27 -4.94 -10.38 21.30
N PHE A 28 -5.73 -11.20 20.60
CA PHE A 28 -7.18 -11.08 20.69
C PHE A 28 -7.74 -11.49 22.06
N ILE A 29 -7.13 -12.43 22.78
CA ILE A 29 -7.52 -12.73 24.17
C ILE A 29 -7.24 -11.52 25.08
N GLU A 30 -6.03 -10.95 25.01
CA GLU A 30 -5.63 -9.80 25.83
C GLU A 30 -6.46 -8.54 25.50
N ALA A 31 -6.85 -8.36 24.24
CA ALA A 31 -7.71 -7.27 23.78
C ALA A 31 -9.21 -7.50 24.04
N GLY A 32 -9.61 -8.63 24.64
CA GLY A 32 -11.01 -8.96 24.88
C GLY A 32 -11.81 -9.16 23.58
N HIS A 33 -11.18 -9.72 22.56
CA HIS A 33 -11.70 -10.00 21.22
C HIS A 33 -12.24 -8.78 20.47
N LYS A 34 -11.73 -7.59 20.78
CA LYS A 34 -12.07 -6.35 20.07
C LYS A 34 -11.17 -6.15 18.86
N CYS A 35 -11.75 -5.63 17.79
CA CYS A 35 -10.98 -5.19 16.64
C CYS A 35 -10.15 -3.94 17.01
N PRO A 36 -8.87 -3.87 16.63
CA PRO A 36 -8.09 -2.65 16.79
C PRO A 36 -8.68 -1.53 15.94
N THR A 37 -8.77 -0.33 16.52
CA THR A 37 -9.19 0.89 15.83
C THR A 37 -8.07 1.92 15.68
N ASN A 38 -6.98 1.75 16.44
CA ASN A 38 -5.81 2.63 16.40
C ASN A 38 -4.70 2.00 15.54
N PRO A 39 -4.23 2.65 14.46
CA PRO A 39 -3.18 2.11 13.60
C PRO A 39 -1.79 2.05 14.26
N HIS A 40 -1.61 2.68 15.42
CA HIS A 40 -0.41 2.57 16.27
C HIS A 40 -0.56 1.54 17.40
N ASP A 41 -1.68 0.81 17.45
CA ASP A 41 -1.97 -0.18 18.50
C ASP A 41 -2.77 -1.38 17.98
N GLY A 42 -2.31 -1.94 16.86
CA GLY A 42 -2.88 -3.13 16.25
C GLY A 42 -2.07 -4.40 16.51
N LEU A 43 -2.51 -5.49 15.88
CA LEU A 43 -1.82 -6.78 15.92
C LEU A 43 -0.37 -6.67 15.42
N MET A 44 -0.11 -5.87 14.38
CA MET A 44 1.24 -5.65 13.85
C MET A 44 2.15 -4.99 14.89
N GLN A 45 1.66 -3.96 15.58
CA GLN A 45 2.39 -3.24 16.62
C GLN A 45 2.67 -4.14 17.83
N TYR A 46 1.67 -4.91 18.25
CA TYR A 46 1.82 -5.93 19.28
C TYR A 46 2.88 -6.97 18.89
N ALA A 47 2.84 -7.43 17.64
CA ALA A 47 3.71 -8.50 17.17
C ALA A 47 5.17 -8.08 17.00
N HIS A 48 5.40 -6.86 16.54
CA HIS A 48 6.73 -6.36 16.24
C HIS A 48 7.29 -5.43 17.33
N HIS A 49 6.58 -5.29 18.44
CA HIS A 49 6.98 -4.44 19.57
C HIS A 49 7.30 -2.99 19.13
N THR A 50 6.46 -2.44 18.26
CA THR A 50 6.63 -1.11 17.68
C THR A 50 5.39 -0.24 17.93
N LYS A 51 5.56 1.07 17.86
CA LYS A 51 4.45 2.06 17.86
C LYS A 51 4.35 2.81 16.53
N LEU A 52 5.23 2.50 15.59
CA LEU A 52 5.12 3.02 14.22
C LEU A 52 3.90 2.42 13.53
N GLN A 53 3.36 3.16 12.56
CA GLN A 53 2.39 2.60 11.62
C GLN A 53 3.06 1.50 10.78
N SER A 54 2.29 0.54 10.25
CA SER A 54 2.86 -0.64 9.58
C SER A 54 3.83 -0.29 8.44
N PHE A 55 3.46 0.61 7.53
CA PHE A 55 4.33 1.03 6.43
C PHE A 55 5.58 1.77 6.91
N ASP A 56 5.45 2.68 7.89
CA ASP A 56 6.60 3.36 8.50
C ASP A 56 7.57 2.34 9.13
N TYR A 57 7.02 1.31 9.78
CA TYR A 57 7.81 0.24 10.35
C TYR A 57 8.51 -0.59 9.27
N PHE A 58 7.84 -0.93 8.16
CA PHE A 58 8.44 -1.69 7.06
C PHE A 58 9.65 -0.98 6.45
N CYS A 59 9.62 0.37 6.37
CA CYS A 59 10.77 1.18 5.96
C CYS A 59 11.98 1.06 6.91
N THR A 60 11.78 0.64 8.16
CA THR A 60 12.85 0.44 9.16
C THR A 60 13.34 -1.01 9.24
N MET A 61 12.63 -1.97 8.62
CA MET A 61 12.99 -3.37 8.74
C MET A 61 14.26 -3.69 7.96
N PRO A 62 15.12 -4.59 8.48
CA PRO A 62 16.22 -5.15 7.71
C PRO A 62 15.67 -5.95 6.51
N ASN A 63 16.50 -6.20 5.49
CA ASN A 63 16.17 -7.00 4.30
C ASN A 63 15.28 -6.31 3.23
N ASN A 64 15.14 -4.98 3.27
CA ASN A 64 14.42 -4.22 2.24
C ASN A 64 12.97 -4.68 2.05
N VAL A 65 12.25 -4.86 3.16
CA VAL A 65 10.84 -5.30 3.16
C VAL A 65 9.96 -4.37 2.32
N ILE A 66 10.21 -3.05 2.36
CA ILE A 66 9.46 -2.09 1.54
C ILE A 66 9.71 -2.27 0.03
N GLY A 67 10.94 -2.60 -0.38
CA GLY A 67 11.23 -2.91 -1.79
C GLY A 67 10.61 -4.24 -2.24
N ASP A 68 10.54 -5.23 -1.35
CA ASP A 68 9.79 -6.46 -1.62
C ASP A 68 8.28 -6.20 -1.71
N PHE A 69 7.73 -5.28 -0.92
CA PHE A 69 6.34 -4.81 -1.06
C PHE A 69 6.12 -4.13 -2.41
N ASN A 70 6.97 -3.17 -2.81
CA ASN A 70 6.86 -2.50 -4.11
C ASN A 70 6.90 -3.52 -5.26
N THR A 71 7.87 -4.44 -5.24
CA THR A 71 7.99 -5.52 -6.25
C THR A 71 6.78 -6.46 -6.25
N PHE A 72 6.15 -6.70 -5.10
CA PHE A 72 4.92 -7.49 -5.00
C PHE A 72 3.70 -6.72 -5.51
N MET A 73 3.61 -5.42 -5.25
CA MET A 73 2.52 -4.56 -5.74
C MET A 73 2.64 -4.25 -7.24
N GLU A 74 3.84 -4.34 -7.79
CA GLU A 74 4.12 -4.35 -9.24
C GLU A 74 3.51 -5.56 -9.97
N ILE A 75 2.77 -6.46 -9.32
CA ILE A 75 2.02 -7.52 -10.00
C ILE A 75 1.12 -6.87 -11.05
N ARG A 76 1.63 -6.92 -12.27
CA ARG A 76 1.08 -6.34 -13.47
C ARG A 76 -0.31 -6.95 -13.67
N TRP A 77 -1.34 -6.16 -13.38
CA TRP A 77 -2.55 -6.28 -14.16
C TRP A 77 -2.15 -5.93 -15.59
N GLU A 78 -2.44 -6.81 -16.55
CA GLU A 78 -2.37 -6.51 -17.96
C GLU A 78 -3.20 -5.25 -18.23
N ARG A 79 -2.53 -4.10 -18.28
CA ARG A 79 -3.10 -2.79 -18.60
C ARG A 79 -3.34 -2.65 -20.10
N GLU A 80 -3.75 -3.73 -20.76
CA GLU A 80 -3.84 -3.81 -22.22
C GLU A 80 -4.91 -2.91 -22.85
N ASN A 81 -5.59 -2.06 -22.06
CA ASN A 81 -6.68 -1.22 -22.57
C ASN A 81 -6.66 0.23 -22.06
N ILE A 82 -5.58 0.72 -21.45
CA ILE A 82 -5.54 2.14 -21.03
C ILE A 82 -5.55 3.08 -22.26
N GLY A 83 -4.92 2.67 -23.37
CA GLY A 83 -4.97 3.44 -24.63
C GLY A 83 -6.37 3.54 -25.25
N SER A 84 -7.32 2.66 -24.90
CA SER A 84 -8.69 2.69 -25.43
C SER A 84 -9.67 3.52 -24.57
N ILE A 85 -9.24 4.03 -23.40
CA ILE A 85 -10.05 4.91 -22.56
C ILE A 85 -10.37 6.25 -23.25
N GLY A 86 -9.55 6.69 -24.22
CA GLY A 86 -9.82 7.89 -25.03
C GLY A 86 -9.72 9.23 -24.26
N PHE A 87 -9.19 9.21 -23.03
CA PHE A 87 -8.96 10.39 -22.18
C PHE A 87 -7.54 10.37 -21.60
N PRO A 88 -6.96 11.54 -21.25
CA PRO A 88 -5.69 11.61 -20.52
C PRO A 88 -5.76 10.83 -19.21
N VAL A 89 -4.70 10.07 -18.90
CA VAL A 89 -4.59 9.27 -17.68
C VAL A 89 -3.34 9.71 -16.93
N THR A 90 -3.49 9.93 -15.63
CA THR A 90 -2.37 10.27 -14.74
C THR A 90 -2.24 9.22 -13.65
N GLU A 91 -1.05 8.64 -13.53
CA GLU A 91 -0.66 7.75 -12.44
C GLU A 91 -0.03 8.57 -11.31
N ARG A 92 -0.46 8.30 -10.08
CA ARG A 92 -0.07 9.04 -8.90
C ARG A 92 0.38 8.08 -7.80
N ASP A 93 1.62 8.23 -7.40
CA ASP A 93 2.23 7.47 -6.31
C ASP A 93 3.32 8.34 -5.65
N GLN A 94 3.94 7.84 -4.57
CA GLN A 94 5.12 8.48 -3.98
C GLN A 94 6.25 8.49 -5.01
N GLN A 95 7.07 9.55 -5.01
CA GLN A 95 8.08 9.76 -6.06
C GLN A 95 9.04 8.56 -6.20
N HIS A 96 9.49 8.00 -5.08
CA HIS A 96 10.41 6.86 -5.10
C HIS A 96 9.80 5.60 -5.74
N VAL A 97 8.48 5.41 -5.65
CA VAL A 97 7.78 4.30 -6.33
C VAL A 97 7.74 4.55 -7.84
N LEU A 98 7.44 5.79 -8.26
CA LEU A 98 7.41 6.15 -9.67
C LEU A 98 8.77 6.04 -10.36
N ASP A 99 9.85 6.25 -9.61
CA ASP A 99 11.24 6.13 -10.07
C ASP A 99 11.62 4.65 -10.31
N GLU A 100 10.99 3.70 -9.62
CA GLU A 100 11.19 2.25 -9.78
C GLU A 100 10.44 1.69 -11.01
N ILE A 101 9.44 2.40 -11.54
CA ILE A 101 8.65 1.95 -12.69
C ILE A 101 9.47 2.05 -13.99
N GLU A 102 9.92 0.92 -14.52
CA GLU A 102 10.68 0.86 -15.78
C GLU A 102 9.83 1.19 -17.02
N GLU A 103 8.64 0.57 -17.13
CA GLU A 103 7.79 0.69 -18.32
C GLU A 103 6.37 1.16 -17.97
N LEU A 104 5.93 2.23 -18.63
CA LEU A 104 4.56 2.72 -18.54
C LEU A 104 4.09 3.10 -19.95
N HIS A 105 2.79 2.93 -20.23
CA HIS A 105 2.25 3.29 -21.54
C HIS A 105 2.46 4.80 -21.79
N PRO A 106 2.92 5.23 -22.99
CA PRO A 106 3.31 6.63 -23.24
C PRO A 106 2.22 7.67 -23.01
N THR A 107 0.95 7.27 -23.02
CA THR A 107 -0.20 8.16 -22.78
C THR A 107 -0.48 8.41 -21.30
N ILE A 108 0.25 7.77 -20.39
CA ILE A 108 0.07 7.91 -18.96
C ILE A 108 1.14 8.85 -18.42
N GLU A 109 0.69 9.95 -17.82
CA GLU A 109 1.57 10.88 -17.13
C GLU A 109 1.86 10.39 -15.71
N ARG A 110 3.12 10.43 -15.27
CA ARG A 110 3.52 10.11 -13.89
C ARG A 110 3.56 11.38 -13.06
N VAL A 111 2.87 11.39 -11.91
CA VAL A 111 2.84 12.54 -11.00
C VAL A 111 3.11 12.08 -9.57
N GLY A 112 4.24 12.51 -9.01
CA GLY A 112 4.56 12.32 -7.59
C GLY A 112 3.49 12.97 -6.72
N TYR A 113 2.81 12.17 -5.89
CA TYR A 113 1.68 12.64 -5.10
C TYR A 113 1.55 11.87 -3.79
N ASN A 114 1.31 12.61 -2.71
CA ASN A 114 0.92 12.05 -1.42
C ASN A 114 -0.58 12.24 -1.26
N PHE A 115 -1.36 11.15 -1.18
CA PHE A 115 -2.82 11.23 -1.09
C PHE A 115 -3.37 11.82 0.22
N PHE A 116 -2.51 12.10 1.20
CA PHE A 116 -2.85 12.88 2.40
C PHE A 116 -2.73 14.40 2.18
N THR A 117 -2.26 14.85 1.01
CA THR A 117 -2.27 16.27 0.63
C THR A 117 -3.44 16.56 -0.30
N LEU A 118 -3.71 17.85 -0.54
CA LEU A 118 -4.81 18.27 -1.42
C LEU A 118 -4.61 17.72 -2.83
N GLN A 119 -5.71 17.21 -3.41
CA GLN A 119 -5.70 16.64 -4.76
C GLN A 119 -5.27 17.70 -5.82
N PRO A 120 -4.11 17.56 -6.49
CA PRO A 120 -3.63 18.56 -7.45
C PRO A 120 -4.46 18.62 -8.73
N ILE A 121 -5.03 17.49 -9.17
CA ILE A 121 -5.82 17.42 -10.40
C ILE A 121 -7.28 17.62 -10.02
N LYS A 122 -7.87 18.76 -10.37
CA LYS A 122 -9.29 19.04 -10.12
C LYS A 122 -10.14 18.72 -11.36
N ASN A 123 -11.40 18.35 -11.15
CA ASN A 123 -12.40 18.06 -12.20
C ASN A 123 -12.03 16.89 -13.13
N ALA A 124 -11.25 15.91 -12.66
CA ALA A 124 -11.06 14.67 -13.41
C ALA A 124 -12.40 13.92 -13.54
N ARG A 125 -12.61 13.22 -14.65
CA ARG A 125 -13.85 12.43 -14.87
C ARG A 125 -14.01 11.31 -13.85
N VAL A 126 -12.88 10.71 -13.44
CA VAL A 126 -12.82 9.60 -12.49
C VAL A 126 -11.56 9.77 -11.64
N TYR A 127 -11.68 9.55 -10.34
CA TYR A 127 -10.56 9.30 -9.44
C TYR A 127 -10.62 7.83 -9.02
N PHE A 128 -9.57 7.08 -9.33
CA PHE A 128 -9.52 5.63 -9.10
C PHE A 128 -8.51 5.29 -8.01
N TYR A 129 -8.91 4.43 -7.08
CA TYR A 129 -8.09 3.93 -5.97
C TYR A 129 -8.12 2.40 -5.98
N HIS A 130 -7.03 1.77 -6.38
CA HIS A 130 -6.95 0.31 -6.47
C HIS A 130 -6.12 -0.25 -5.32
N HIS A 131 -6.72 -1.11 -4.49
CA HIS A 131 -6.07 -1.67 -3.30
C HIS A 131 -5.40 -0.60 -2.41
N ILE A 132 -6.05 0.56 -2.23
CA ILE A 132 -5.56 1.62 -1.33
C ILE A 132 -6.37 1.62 -0.04
N LEU A 133 -7.68 1.89 -0.13
CA LEU A 133 -8.52 2.19 1.05
C LEU A 133 -8.61 1.03 2.06
N HIS A 134 -8.38 -0.21 1.65
CA HIS A 134 -8.41 -1.38 2.54
C HIS A 134 -7.27 -1.44 3.57
N ASP A 135 -6.18 -0.69 3.34
CA ASP A 135 -5.03 -0.65 4.26
C ASP A 135 -5.19 0.40 5.37
N TRP A 136 -6.24 1.21 5.30
CA TRP A 136 -6.44 2.36 6.16
C TRP A 136 -7.75 2.26 6.96
N SER A 137 -7.71 2.74 8.20
CA SER A 137 -8.91 2.90 9.03
C SER A 137 -9.88 3.93 8.45
N ASP A 138 -11.18 3.80 8.73
CA ASP A 138 -12.25 4.67 8.21
C ASP A 138 -11.95 6.17 8.26
N TYR A 139 -11.41 6.68 9.38
CA TYR A 139 -11.12 8.12 9.50
C TYR A 139 -9.98 8.57 8.57
N LYS A 140 -9.00 7.70 8.29
CA LYS A 140 -7.94 7.95 7.30
C LYS A 140 -8.49 7.83 5.88
N CYS A 141 -9.40 6.90 5.62
CA CYS A 141 -10.11 6.83 4.34
C CYS A 141 -10.91 8.10 4.08
N LEU A 142 -11.59 8.66 5.09
CA LEU A 142 -12.27 9.95 4.97
C LEU A 142 -11.31 11.09 4.67
N GLU A 143 -10.16 11.14 5.34
CA GLU A 143 -9.10 12.13 5.04
C GLU A 143 -8.67 12.04 3.58
N ILE A 144 -8.41 10.84 3.05
CA ILE A 144 -8.01 10.59 1.64
C ILE A 144 -9.11 11.00 0.64
N LEU A 145 -10.39 10.80 1.00
CA LEU A 145 -11.53 11.08 0.12
C LEU A 145 -12.02 12.52 0.18
N GLN A 146 -11.61 13.29 1.21
CA GLN A 146 -11.99 14.69 1.40
C GLN A 146 -10.94 15.68 0.86
N THR A 147 -9.73 15.23 0.55
CA THR A 147 -8.61 16.03 0.01
C THR A 147 -8.70 16.31 -1.50
#